data_AF-M1AUA6-F1
#
_entry.id   AF-M1AUA6-F1
#
_cell.length_a   1.000
_cell.length_b   1.000
_cell.length_c   1.000
_cell.angle_alpha   90.00
_cell.angle_beta   90.00
_cell.angle_gamma   90.00
#
_symmetry.space_group_name_H-M   'P 1'
#
loop_
_entity.id
_entity.type
_entity.pdbx_description
1 polymer ?
#
loop_
_entity_poly.entity_id
_entity_poly.type
_entity_poly.pdbx_seq_one_letter_code
_entity_poly.pdbx_strand_id
1 'polypeptide(L)'
;MDSTMNSTYLLCFLLFSTYLSYGVASSSYATNTMHTNKWAVLVCTSYFWFNYRHMANTLSLYRTVKRLGIPDEKIILMLADDMACNTRNKYPAQVFNNENHRLNLYGDNVELDYRGYEVTVEIFLMVLTGRHETAVPRSKHLLSDEGSHILLYMTGYGGDEFLKFQDSEELQSHDLTDAVKQMKEKCRFKELLIMVDTCQAATLFSQLQSPGVLTIGSSMKGENSYSHHLDADVGVSIIDFLRG
;
A
#
# COMPACT_ATOMS: atom_id res chain seq x y z
N MET A 1 -88.62 19.20 24.72
CA MET A 1 -88.08 20.48 24.23
C MET A 1 -87.01 20.90 25.21
N ASP A 2 -85.82 21.08 24.66
CA ASP A 2 -84.60 21.69 25.20
C ASP A 2 -83.89 20.99 26.39
N SER A 3 -82.70 20.41 26.19
CA SER A 3 -81.40 21.02 25.79
C SER A 3 -80.91 21.99 26.86
N THR A 4 -79.69 21.98 27.39
CA THR A 4 -78.49 21.16 27.21
C THR A 4 -77.55 21.69 28.29
N MET A 5 -77.22 20.90 29.30
CA MET A 5 -76.14 21.20 30.24
C MET A 5 -75.25 19.96 30.22
N ASN A 6 -74.03 20.10 29.67
CA ASN A 6 -72.81 19.33 29.98
C ASN A 6 -71.75 19.55 28.89
N SER A 7 -71.29 20.80 28.76
CA SER A 7 -70.12 21.18 27.95
C SER A 7 -68.82 21.12 28.78
N THR A 8 -68.64 20.08 29.58
CA THR A 8 -67.46 19.95 30.48
C THR A 8 -66.85 18.55 30.54
N TYR A 9 -67.48 17.53 29.95
CA TYR A 9 -66.94 16.16 29.95
C TYR A 9 -66.37 15.68 28.60
N LEU A 10 -66.51 16.47 27.53
CA LEU A 10 -66.00 16.09 26.21
C LEU A 10 -64.54 16.51 25.97
N LEU A 11 -63.94 17.32 26.87
CA LEU A 11 -62.55 17.77 26.72
C LEU A 11 -61.49 16.84 27.35
N CYS A 12 -61.89 15.85 28.14
CA CYS A 12 -60.95 14.94 28.81
C CYS A 12 -60.69 13.61 28.08
N PHE A 13 -61.48 13.27 27.05
CA PHE A 13 -61.26 12.04 26.26
C PHE A 13 -60.35 12.23 25.03
N LEU A 14 -59.97 13.47 24.70
CA LEU A 14 -59.01 13.79 23.64
C LEU A 14 -57.56 13.95 24.13
N LEU A 15 -57.27 13.55 25.39
CA LEU A 15 -55.92 13.58 25.96
C LEU A 15 -55.29 12.18 26.09
N PHE A 16 -55.88 11.13 25.53
CA PHE A 16 -55.38 9.75 25.71
C PHE A 16 -55.16 8.92 24.44
N SER A 17 -55.15 9.50 23.23
CA SER A 17 -54.93 8.71 22.00
C SER A 17 -53.89 9.22 21.01
N THR A 18 -53.06 10.21 21.37
CA THR A 18 -51.92 10.60 20.54
C THR A 18 -50.59 10.40 21.26
N TYR A 19 -50.35 9.19 21.77
CA TYR A 19 -49.00 8.63 21.80
C TYR A 19 -48.67 8.14 20.39
N LEU A 20 -48.56 9.07 19.44
CA LEU A 20 -47.89 8.78 18.18
C LEU A 20 -46.40 8.79 18.50
N SER A 21 -45.83 7.59 18.51
CA SER A 21 -44.40 7.37 18.61
C SER A 21 -43.70 8.25 17.59
N TYR A 22 -43.13 9.38 18.02
CA TYR A 22 -42.03 10.00 17.30
C TYR A 22 -40.83 9.06 17.46
N GLY A 23 -40.86 7.96 16.70
CA GLY A 23 -39.67 7.24 16.38
C GLY A 23 -38.79 8.24 15.65
N VAL A 24 -37.80 8.80 16.36
CA VAL A 24 -36.66 9.39 15.69
C VAL A 24 -36.13 8.25 14.84
N ALA A 25 -36.42 8.30 13.54
CA ALA A 25 -35.68 7.53 12.57
C ALA A 25 -34.26 8.04 12.71
N SER A 26 -33.49 7.40 13.59
CA SER A 26 -32.05 7.47 13.56
C SER A 26 -31.72 6.88 12.20
N SER A 27 -31.65 7.76 11.21
CA SER A 27 -30.84 7.51 10.05
C SER A 27 -29.47 7.24 10.64
N SER A 28 -29.18 5.96 10.86
CA SER A 28 -27.83 5.47 10.68
C SER A 28 -27.52 5.82 9.24
N TYR A 29 -27.09 7.07 9.03
CA TYR A 29 -25.98 7.32 8.14
C TYR A 29 -24.94 6.32 8.63
N ALA A 30 -24.94 5.14 8.03
CA ALA A 30 -23.71 4.42 7.84
C ALA A 30 -22.83 5.50 7.23
N THR A 31 -22.01 6.12 8.08
CA THR A 31 -20.84 6.81 7.61
C THR A 31 -20.18 5.71 6.80
N ASN A 32 -20.29 5.82 5.47
CA ASN A 32 -19.28 5.27 4.61
C ASN A 32 -18.02 5.92 5.18
N THR A 33 -17.39 5.25 6.13
CA THR A 33 -16.03 5.57 6.54
C THR A 33 -15.25 5.20 5.30
N MET A 34 -15.27 6.08 4.30
CA MET A 34 -14.22 6.11 3.32
C MET A 34 -12.97 6.10 4.17
N HIS A 35 -12.20 5.03 4.10
CA HIS A 35 -10.90 4.96 4.73
C HIS A 35 -10.08 6.06 4.04
N THR A 36 -10.14 7.29 4.56
CA THR A 36 -9.60 8.50 3.93
C THR A 36 -8.10 8.62 4.17
N ASN A 37 -7.56 7.84 5.11
CA ASN A 37 -6.14 7.83 5.43
C ASN A 37 -5.45 6.57 4.93
N LYS A 38 -5.37 6.42 3.60
CA LYS A 38 -4.62 5.34 2.95
C LYS A 38 -3.25 5.83 2.52
N TRP A 39 -2.22 5.03 2.79
CA TRP A 39 -0.85 5.26 2.34
C TRP A 39 -0.34 4.05 1.57
N ALA A 40 0.60 4.27 0.66
CA ALA A 40 1.34 3.21 0.01
C ALA A 40 2.85 3.45 0.13
N VAL A 41 3.61 2.40 0.39
CA VAL A 41 5.07 2.37 0.31
C VAL A 41 5.43 1.29 -0.68
N LEU A 42 5.99 1.66 -1.82
CA LEU A 42 6.22 0.79 -2.97
C LEU A 42 7.71 0.73 -3.26
N VAL A 43 8.33 -0.45 -3.11
CA VAL A 43 9.79 -0.59 -3.14
C VAL A 43 10.21 -1.63 -4.17
N CYS A 44 10.94 -1.21 -5.21
CA CYS A 44 11.73 -2.10 -6.05
C CYS A 44 13.18 -2.09 -5.55
N THR A 45 13.64 -3.20 -4.99
CA THR A 45 14.97 -3.28 -4.35
C THR A 45 16.08 -3.73 -5.30
N SER A 46 15.72 -4.19 -6.51
CA SER A 46 16.68 -4.78 -7.45
C SER A 46 17.35 -3.77 -8.36
N TYR A 47 18.61 -4.05 -8.67
CA TYR A 47 19.47 -3.27 -9.54
C TYR A 47 19.83 -4.05 -10.80
N PHE A 48 20.22 -3.38 -11.89
CA PHE A 48 20.56 -3.92 -13.21
C PHE A 48 19.38 -4.26 -14.14
N TRP A 49 19.63 -4.08 -15.45
CA TRP A 49 18.65 -4.25 -16.54
C TRP A 49 17.90 -5.58 -16.54
N PHE A 50 18.55 -6.69 -16.18
CA PHE A 50 17.91 -8.01 -16.16
C PHE A 50 16.79 -8.15 -15.11
N ASN A 51 16.65 -7.15 -14.23
CA ASN A 51 15.61 -7.06 -13.22
C ASN A 51 14.48 -6.11 -13.56
N TYR A 52 14.34 -5.77 -14.84
CA TYR A 52 13.29 -4.90 -15.37
C TYR A 52 11.89 -5.20 -14.82
N ARG A 53 11.53 -6.50 -14.70
CA ARG A 53 10.25 -6.96 -14.12
C ARG A 53 9.93 -6.40 -12.74
N HIS A 54 10.91 -6.31 -11.83
CA HIS A 54 10.65 -5.82 -10.47
C HIS A 54 10.21 -4.34 -10.50
N MET A 55 10.84 -3.53 -11.36
CA MET A 55 10.40 -2.15 -11.56
C MET A 55 9.02 -2.08 -12.24
N ALA A 56 8.78 -2.90 -13.27
CA ALA A 56 7.50 -2.95 -13.94
C ALA A 56 6.36 -3.36 -12.99
N ASN A 57 6.60 -4.30 -12.06
CA ASN A 57 5.64 -4.68 -11.03
C ASN A 57 5.34 -3.50 -10.09
N THR A 58 6.38 -2.84 -9.57
CA THR A 58 6.23 -1.68 -8.67
C THR A 58 5.47 -0.54 -9.34
N LEU A 59 5.81 -0.20 -10.60
CA LEU A 59 5.11 0.85 -11.34
C LEU A 59 3.67 0.44 -11.71
N SER A 60 3.41 -0.85 -11.97
CA SER A 60 2.05 -1.36 -12.17
C SER A 60 1.18 -1.17 -10.91
N LEU A 61 1.76 -1.41 -9.73
CA LEU A 61 1.06 -1.20 -8.47
C LEU A 61 0.89 0.29 -8.16
N TYR A 62 1.90 1.12 -8.42
CA TYR A 62 1.83 2.59 -8.31
C TYR A 62 0.65 3.15 -9.09
N ARG A 63 0.50 2.76 -10.37
CA ARG A 63 -0.65 3.18 -11.18
C ARG A 63 -1.97 2.66 -10.62
N THR A 64 -1.98 1.45 -10.07
CA THR A 64 -3.18 0.84 -9.49
C THR A 64 -3.63 1.60 -8.25
N VAL A 65 -2.73 1.92 -7.32
CA VAL A 65 -3.08 2.67 -6.10
C VAL A 65 -3.55 4.10 -6.43
N LYS A 66 -2.94 4.76 -7.42
CA LYS A 66 -3.40 6.06 -7.92
C LYS A 66 -4.81 5.98 -8.50
N ARG A 67 -5.09 4.97 -9.33
CA ARG A 67 -6.43 4.74 -9.89
C ARG A 67 -7.48 4.44 -8.82
N LEU A 68 -7.06 3.86 -7.69
CA LEU A 68 -7.92 3.61 -6.52
C LEU A 68 -8.04 4.83 -5.59
N GLY A 69 -7.45 5.98 -5.96
CA GLY A 69 -7.63 7.26 -5.31
C GLY A 69 -6.60 7.62 -4.23
N ILE A 70 -5.46 6.92 -4.14
CA ILE A 70 -4.34 7.35 -3.28
C ILE A 70 -3.54 8.41 -4.05
N PRO A 71 -3.46 9.66 -3.56
CA PRO A 71 -2.68 10.71 -4.23
C PRO A 71 -1.18 10.51 -4.02
N ASP A 72 -0.35 11.16 -4.86
CA ASP A 72 1.11 11.01 -4.82
C ASP A 72 1.74 11.40 -3.49
N GLU A 73 1.24 12.46 -2.84
CA GLU A 73 1.64 12.87 -1.50
C GLU A 73 1.43 11.78 -0.41
N LYS A 74 0.69 10.71 -0.73
CA LYS A 74 0.47 9.54 0.14
C LYS A 74 1.09 8.25 -0.39
N ILE A 75 1.96 8.34 -1.39
CA ILE A 75 2.69 7.21 -1.95
C ILE A 75 4.18 7.49 -1.82
N ILE A 76 4.90 6.65 -1.09
CA ILE A 76 6.37 6.65 -1.10
C ILE A 76 6.83 5.63 -2.14
N LEU A 77 7.43 6.10 -3.23
CA LEU A 77 7.98 5.26 -4.30
C LEU A 77 9.51 5.20 -4.22
N MET A 78 10.05 3.98 -4.14
CA MET A 78 11.48 3.71 -4.10
C MET A 78 11.87 2.78 -5.26
N LEU A 79 12.74 3.25 -6.16
CA LEU A 79 13.25 2.46 -7.29
C LEU A 79 14.78 2.41 -7.25
N ALA A 80 15.33 1.22 -6.98
CA ALA A 80 16.77 1.01 -6.86
C ALA A 80 17.56 1.22 -8.15
N ASP A 81 16.91 1.20 -9.32
CA ASP A 81 17.51 1.50 -10.63
C ASP A 81 16.55 2.37 -11.44
N ASP A 82 16.93 2.79 -12.65
CA ASP A 82 16.07 3.48 -13.61
C ASP A 82 16.10 2.77 -14.98
N MET A 83 15.10 1.91 -15.22
CA MET A 83 14.95 1.19 -16.48
C MET A 83 14.47 2.12 -17.60
N ALA A 84 13.76 3.19 -17.29
CA ALA A 84 13.26 4.14 -18.27
C ALA A 84 14.42 4.92 -18.92
N CYS A 85 15.48 5.20 -18.17
CA CYS A 85 16.69 5.89 -18.63
C CYS A 85 17.87 4.96 -18.98
N ASN A 86 17.69 3.63 -18.93
CA ASN A 86 18.77 2.69 -19.23
C ASN A 86 19.16 2.71 -20.71
N THR A 87 20.45 2.68 -21.03
CA THR A 87 20.94 2.68 -22.42
C THR A 87 20.55 1.44 -23.23
N ARG A 88 20.18 0.34 -22.55
CA ARG A 88 19.64 -0.87 -23.20
C ARG A 88 18.16 -0.73 -23.55
N ASN A 89 17.46 0.26 -23.01
CA ASN A 89 16.04 0.45 -23.27
C ASN A 89 15.84 1.03 -24.69
N LYS A 90 15.24 0.22 -25.56
CA LYS A 90 14.88 0.62 -26.93
C LYS A 90 13.79 1.70 -26.96
N TYR A 91 13.05 1.88 -25.86
CA TYR A 91 11.95 2.84 -25.70
C TYR A 91 12.28 3.84 -24.57
N PRO A 92 13.06 4.90 -24.85
CA PRO A 92 13.48 5.86 -23.83
C PRO A 92 12.30 6.47 -23.07
N ALA A 93 12.45 6.62 -21.76
CA ALA A 93 11.41 7.13 -20.84
C ALA A 93 10.14 6.27 -20.76
N GLN A 94 10.20 5.01 -21.20
CA GLN A 94 9.05 4.09 -21.14
C GLN A 94 9.39 2.79 -20.45
N VAL A 95 8.43 2.29 -19.67
CA VAL A 95 8.47 0.98 -19.02
C VAL A 95 7.14 0.26 -19.27
N PHE A 96 7.16 -1.04 -19.51
CA PHE A 96 6.00 -1.83 -19.91
C PHE A 96 5.90 -3.12 -19.08
N ASN A 97 4.69 -3.59 -18.80
CA ASN A 97 4.44 -4.90 -18.17
C ASN A 97 3.81 -5.93 -19.13
N ASN A 98 3.70 -5.60 -20.42
CA ASN A 98 3.17 -6.50 -21.44
C ASN A 98 3.93 -6.31 -22.75
N GLU A 99 4.04 -7.40 -23.51
CA GLU A 99 4.77 -7.46 -24.79
C GLU A 99 4.14 -6.57 -25.89
N ASN A 100 2.86 -6.22 -25.76
CA ASN A 100 2.17 -5.37 -26.72
C ASN A 100 2.42 -3.86 -26.48
N HIS A 101 3.21 -3.50 -25.47
CA HIS A 101 3.58 -2.14 -25.08
C HIS A 101 2.40 -1.15 -25.00
N ARG A 102 1.21 -1.65 -24.65
CA ARG A 102 -0.03 -0.85 -24.70
C ARG A 102 -0.11 0.25 -23.63
N LEU A 103 0.66 0.09 -22.56
CA LEU A 103 0.61 0.97 -21.39
C LEU A 103 2.03 1.30 -20.94
N ASN A 104 2.48 2.54 -21.19
CA ASN A 104 3.68 3.06 -20.55
C ASN A 104 3.40 3.26 -19.05
N LEU A 105 4.09 2.47 -18.23
CA LEU A 105 4.00 2.48 -16.78
C LEU A 105 4.67 3.68 -16.15
N TYR A 106 5.79 4.12 -16.73
CA TYR A 106 6.57 5.27 -16.26
C TYR A 106 5.80 6.55 -16.57
N GLY A 107 5.61 6.89 -17.85
CA GLY A 107 4.85 8.07 -18.28
C GLY A 107 5.29 9.39 -17.60
N ASP A 108 4.47 10.43 -17.72
CA ASP A 108 4.84 11.77 -17.22
C ASP A 108 4.48 12.03 -15.75
N ASN A 109 3.78 11.09 -15.10
CA ASN A 109 3.10 11.31 -13.82
C ASN A 109 3.58 10.36 -12.71
N VAL A 110 4.82 9.88 -12.78
CA VAL A 110 5.45 9.12 -11.70
C VAL A 110 6.24 10.08 -10.82
N GLU A 111 5.83 10.22 -9.56
CA GLU A 111 6.59 10.89 -8.53
C GLU A 111 7.48 9.87 -7.83
N LEU A 112 8.80 10.04 -7.97
CA LEU A 112 9.81 9.14 -7.43
C LEU A 112 10.48 9.78 -6.22
N ASP A 113 10.28 9.21 -5.03
CA ASP A 113 10.82 9.77 -3.79
C ASP A 113 12.28 9.38 -3.55
N TYR A 114 12.63 8.12 -3.79
CA TYR A 114 13.99 7.61 -3.60
C TYR A 114 14.44 6.85 -4.84
N ARG A 115 15.61 7.21 -5.36
CA ARG A 115 16.14 6.68 -6.63
C ARG A 115 17.56 6.16 -6.47
N GLY A 116 17.87 5.07 -7.16
CA GLY A 116 19.24 4.57 -7.26
C GLY A 116 19.85 4.32 -5.88
N TYR A 117 20.99 4.96 -5.63
CA TYR A 117 21.75 4.88 -4.38
C TYR A 117 20.99 5.31 -3.12
N GLU A 118 19.90 6.06 -3.24
CA GLU A 118 19.06 6.40 -2.08
C GLU A 118 18.20 5.21 -1.58
N VAL A 119 18.08 4.13 -2.36
CA VAL A 119 17.25 2.97 -2.01
C VAL A 119 18.07 1.95 -1.21
N THR A 120 18.40 2.31 0.03
CA THR A 120 19.13 1.46 0.98
C THR A 120 18.21 0.87 2.03
N VAL A 121 18.68 -0.16 2.74
CA VAL A 121 17.93 -0.75 3.87
C VAL A 121 17.71 0.31 4.96
N GLU A 122 18.74 1.12 5.25
CA GLU A 122 18.67 2.18 6.25
C GLU A 122 17.56 3.19 5.95
N ILE A 123 17.55 3.78 4.74
CA ILE A 123 16.53 4.77 4.37
C ILE A 123 15.14 4.15 4.38
N PHE A 124 14.98 2.91 3.91
CA PHE A 124 13.71 2.19 3.95
C PHE A 124 13.18 2.05 5.39
N LEU A 125 14.02 1.62 6.34
CA LEU A 125 13.64 1.50 7.75
C LEU A 125 13.38 2.88 8.39
N MET A 126 14.11 3.92 7.99
CA MET A 126 13.87 5.29 8.42
C MET A 126 12.50 5.81 7.95
N VAL A 127 12.08 5.52 6.71
CA VAL A 127 10.74 5.84 6.19
C VAL A 127 9.66 5.18 7.05
N LEU A 128 9.77 3.87 7.28
CA LEU A 128 8.78 3.11 8.05
C LEU A 128 8.67 3.64 9.49
N THR A 129 9.80 3.80 10.16
CA THR A 129 9.85 4.27 11.56
C THR A 129 9.66 5.79 11.71
N GLY A 130 9.68 6.51 10.58
CA GLY A 130 9.76 7.97 10.41
C GLY A 130 10.81 8.63 11.28
N ARG A 131 12.00 8.03 11.33
CA ARG A 131 13.20 8.58 11.95
C ARG A 131 14.04 9.21 10.85
N HIS A 132 13.67 10.40 10.41
CA HIS A 132 14.38 11.11 9.34
C HIS A 132 15.35 12.16 9.91
N GLU A 133 16.47 12.38 9.23
CA GLU A 133 17.31 13.54 9.48
C GLU A 133 16.56 14.84 9.15
N THR A 134 16.94 15.95 9.79
CA THR A 134 16.29 17.27 9.58
C THR A 134 16.41 17.77 8.14
N ALA A 135 17.42 17.32 7.39
CA ALA A 135 17.63 17.70 6.01
C ALA A 135 16.69 16.98 5.02
N VAL A 136 16.07 15.87 5.41
CA VAL A 136 15.17 15.10 4.53
C VAL A 136 13.88 15.91 4.33
N PRO A 137 13.46 16.18 3.07
CA PRO A 137 12.23 16.91 2.81
C PRO A 137 11.01 16.17 3.31
N ARG A 138 10.04 16.91 3.84
CA ARG A 138 8.77 16.36 4.34
C ARG A 138 8.01 15.52 3.31
N SER A 139 8.14 15.82 2.01
CA SER A 139 7.52 15.03 0.93
C SER A 139 8.00 13.58 0.89
N LYS A 140 9.23 13.30 1.33
CA LYS A 140 9.79 11.95 1.36
C LYS A 140 9.44 11.16 2.64
N HIS A 141 8.58 11.70 3.51
CA HIS A 141 8.24 11.10 4.80
C HIS A 141 6.91 10.35 4.72
N LEU A 142 6.85 9.17 5.33
CA LEU A 142 5.58 8.49 5.58
C LEU A 142 4.85 9.15 6.75
N LEU A 143 3.98 10.12 6.49
CA LEU A 143 3.28 10.91 7.53
C LEU A 143 2.00 10.21 8.04
N SER A 144 2.10 8.91 8.28
CA SER A 144 1.01 8.08 8.79
C SER A 144 0.81 8.23 10.31
N ASP A 145 -0.39 7.87 10.77
CA ASP A 145 -0.88 8.00 12.14
C ASP A 145 -1.73 6.79 12.56
N GLU A 146 -2.33 6.86 13.74
CA GLU A 146 -3.08 5.76 14.35
C GLU A 146 -4.35 5.37 13.58
N GLY A 147 -4.84 6.24 12.69
CA GLY A 147 -5.98 5.99 11.81
C GLY A 147 -5.59 5.54 10.41
N SER A 148 -4.29 5.42 10.11
CA SER A 148 -3.78 5.14 8.77
C SER A 148 -3.88 3.66 8.38
N HIS A 149 -4.26 3.41 7.13
CA HIS A 149 -4.22 2.10 6.48
C HIS A 149 -3.07 2.11 5.47
N ILE A 150 -2.07 1.24 5.66
CA ILE A 150 -0.83 1.29 4.88
C ILE A 150 -0.71 0.03 4.02
N LEU A 151 -0.45 0.20 2.73
CA LEU A 151 0.04 -0.86 1.84
C LEU A 151 1.56 -0.74 1.74
N LEU A 152 2.29 -1.74 2.24
CA LEU A 152 3.71 -1.90 1.99
C LEU A 152 3.89 -2.98 0.92
N TYR A 153 4.40 -2.61 -0.25
CA TYR A 153 4.77 -3.55 -1.30
C TYR A 153 6.27 -3.53 -1.54
N MET A 154 6.88 -4.71 -1.57
CA MET A 154 8.30 -4.87 -1.87
C MET A 154 8.48 -5.96 -2.92
N THR A 155 9.39 -5.73 -3.86
CA THR A 155 9.78 -6.74 -4.85
C THR A 155 11.27 -6.68 -5.14
N GLY A 156 11.86 -7.85 -5.33
CA GLY A 156 13.26 -8.02 -5.64
C GLY A 156 13.73 -9.45 -5.46
N TYR A 157 15.04 -9.61 -5.28
CA TYR A 157 15.63 -10.91 -4.95
C TYR A 157 15.70 -11.10 -3.45
N GLY A 158 15.41 -12.32 -2.99
CA GLY A 158 15.41 -12.68 -1.59
C GLY A 158 15.66 -14.18 -1.43
N GLY A 159 15.64 -14.61 -0.18
CA GLY A 159 15.87 -15.99 0.21
C GLY A 159 15.30 -16.25 1.60
N ASP A 160 15.82 -17.28 2.28
CA ASP A 160 15.38 -17.64 3.63
C ASP A 160 15.67 -16.49 4.60
N GLU A 161 14.62 -15.77 4.99
CA GLU A 161 14.60 -14.65 5.93
C GLU A 161 15.30 -13.35 5.49
N PHE A 162 15.55 -13.15 4.19
CA PHE A 162 16.12 -11.89 3.70
C PHE A 162 15.59 -11.41 2.34
N LEU A 163 15.67 -10.10 2.10
CA LEU A 163 15.44 -9.44 0.81
C LEU A 163 16.64 -8.55 0.48
N LYS A 164 17.25 -8.75 -0.69
CA LYS A 164 18.40 -7.96 -1.15
C LYS A 164 18.00 -6.56 -1.60
N PHE A 165 18.81 -5.59 -1.25
CA PHE A 165 18.78 -4.21 -1.71
C PHE A 165 20.02 -3.91 -2.54
N GLN A 166 19.82 -3.43 -3.76
CA GLN A 166 20.87 -3.04 -4.71
C GLN A 166 21.95 -4.10 -5.00
N ASP A 167 21.67 -5.39 -4.72
CA ASP A 167 22.63 -6.51 -4.78
C ASP A 167 23.84 -6.38 -3.84
N SER A 168 23.80 -5.46 -2.87
CA SER A 168 24.89 -5.20 -1.92
C SER A 168 24.49 -5.32 -0.45
N GLU A 169 23.23 -5.03 -0.14
CA GLU A 169 22.68 -5.06 1.22
C GLU A 169 21.55 -6.09 1.32
N GLU A 170 21.23 -6.51 2.53
CA GLU A 170 20.13 -7.42 2.81
C GLU A 170 19.27 -6.89 3.96
N LEU A 171 17.99 -6.68 3.69
CA LEU A 171 16.98 -6.49 4.73
C LEU A 171 16.64 -7.86 5.31
N GLN A 172 16.89 -8.06 6.60
CA GLN A 172 16.58 -9.31 7.28
C GLN A 172 15.14 -9.30 7.82
N SER A 173 14.56 -10.49 8.01
CA SER A 173 13.22 -10.68 8.60
C SER A 173 13.07 -9.99 9.97
N HIS A 174 14.14 -10.01 10.77
CA HIS A 174 14.15 -9.36 12.09
C HIS A 174 14.15 -7.83 11.99
N ASP A 175 14.87 -7.23 11.03
CA ASP A 175 14.89 -5.78 10.81
C ASP A 175 13.49 -5.26 10.46
N LEU A 176 12.81 -5.96 9.52
CA LEU A 176 11.44 -5.62 9.13
C LEU A 176 10.48 -5.78 10.31
N THR A 177 10.61 -6.88 11.07
CA THR A 177 9.78 -7.15 12.25
C THR A 177 9.95 -6.05 13.31
N ASP A 178 11.18 -5.64 13.60
CA ASP A 178 11.48 -4.60 14.57
C ASP A 178 10.98 -3.23 14.10
N ALA A 179 11.10 -2.90 12.82
CA ALA A 179 10.54 -1.66 12.27
C ALA A 179 9.02 -1.62 12.39
N VAL A 180 8.33 -2.70 12.03
CA VAL A 180 6.86 -2.79 12.13
C VAL A 180 6.39 -2.73 13.59
N LYS A 181 7.13 -3.38 14.50
CA LYS A 181 6.87 -3.29 15.95
C LYS A 181 6.99 -1.84 16.43
N GLN A 182 8.06 -1.14 16.05
CA GLN A 182 8.24 0.27 16.39
C GLN A 182 7.15 1.16 15.79
N MET A 183 6.72 0.90 14.57
CA MET A 183 5.59 1.60 13.96
C MET A 183 4.32 1.41 14.79
N LYS A 184 4.08 0.19 15.28
CA LYS A 184 2.91 -0.12 16.11
C LYS A 184 2.98 0.57 17.48
N GLU A 185 4.12 0.51 18.14
CA GLU A 185 4.37 1.16 19.45
C GLU A 185 4.22 2.68 19.37
N LYS A 186 4.55 3.27 18.21
CA LYS A 186 4.38 4.71 17.94
C LYS A 186 3.04 5.07 17.33
N CYS A 187 2.08 4.14 17.30
CA CYS A 187 0.75 4.33 16.73
C CYS A 187 0.76 4.92 15.31
N ARG A 188 1.62 4.41 14.42
CA ARG A 188 1.77 4.93 13.05
C ARG A 188 0.83 4.31 12.02
N PHE A 189 0.03 3.31 12.43
CA PHE A 189 -0.99 2.71 11.58
C PHE A 189 -2.09 2.06 12.42
N LYS A 190 -3.29 2.04 11.84
CA LYS A 190 -4.41 1.20 12.27
C LYS A 190 -4.24 -0.22 11.73
N GLU A 191 -4.08 -0.31 10.41
CA GLU A 191 -3.91 -1.55 9.66
C GLU A 191 -2.74 -1.43 8.67
N LEU A 192 -1.94 -2.48 8.56
CA LEU A 192 -0.81 -2.57 7.65
C LEU A 192 -0.93 -3.86 6.83
N LEU A 193 -1.02 -3.73 5.51
CA LEU A 193 -0.92 -4.83 4.57
C LEU A 193 0.50 -4.86 4.00
N ILE A 194 1.22 -5.95 4.20
CA ILE A 194 2.55 -6.17 3.65
C ILE A 194 2.46 -7.21 2.55
N MET A 195 2.83 -6.83 1.33
CA MET A 195 2.89 -7.70 0.16
C MET A 195 4.34 -7.79 -0.31
N VAL A 196 4.90 -9.00 -0.38
CA VAL A 196 6.28 -9.19 -0.86
C VAL A 196 6.30 -10.18 -2.01
N ASP A 197 6.91 -9.74 -3.11
CA ASP A 197 7.12 -10.56 -4.30
C ASP A 197 8.61 -10.86 -4.51
N THR A 198 9.03 -12.04 -4.05
CA THR A 198 10.40 -12.56 -4.07
C THR A 198 10.39 -14.07 -3.84
N CYS A 199 11.52 -14.76 -4.10
CA CYS A 199 11.74 -16.12 -3.62
C CYS A 199 11.67 -16.20 -2.09
N GLN A 200 11.04 -17.25 -1.58
CA GLN A 200 10.82 -17.52 -0.16
C GLN A 200 10.18 -16.36 0.62
N ALA A 201 9.29 -15.59 -0.02
CA ALA A 201 8.66 -14.39 0.55
C ALA A 201 8.03 -14.62 1.94
N ALA A 202 7.40 -15.77 2.16
CA ALA A 202 6.78 -16.11 3.45
C ALA A 202 7.77 -16.09 4.64
N THR A 203 9.05 -16.35 4.40
CA THR A 203 10.08 -16.41 5.45
C THR A 203 10.43 -15.02 6.00
N LEU A 204 10.21 -13.95 5.23
CA LEU A 204 10.38 -12.56 5.68
C LEU A 204 9.37 -12.15 6.76
N PHE A 205 8.30 -12.93 6.94
CA PHE A 205 7.27 -12.66 7.93
C PHE A 205 7.33 -13.61 9.13
N SER A 206 8.35 -14.49 9.21
CA SER A 206 8.43 -15.56 10.20
C SER A 206 8.29 -15.08 11.64
N GLN A 207 8.77 -13.87 11.91
CA GLN A 207 8.80 -13.25 13.25
C GLN A 207 7.76 -12.12 13.41
N LEU A 208 6.99 -11.81 12.37
CA LEU A 208 6.11 -10.66 12.35
C LEU A 208 4.77 -10.96 13.06
N GLN A 209 4.59 -10.42 14.26
CA GLN A 209 3.42 -10.70 15.12
C GLN A 209 2.67 -9.44 15.62
N SER A 210 2.89 -8.28 14.98
CA SER A 210 2.26 -7.03 15.41
C SER A 210 0.74 -7.00 15.11
N PRO A 211 -0.12 -6.56 16.06
CA PRO A 211 -1.56 -6.48 15.82
C PRO A 211 -1.94 -5.51 14.70
N GLY A 212 -2.93 -5.90 13.89
CA GLY A 212 -3.39 -5.11 12.74
C GLY A 212 -2.47 -5.20 11.52
N VAL A 213 -1.58 -6.21 11.47
CA VAL A 213 -0.76 -6.50 10.29
C VAL A 213 -1.29 -7.74 9.57
N LEU A 214 -1.41 -7.65 8.24
CA LEU A 214 -1.70 -8.75 7.34
C LEU A 214 -0.56 -8.90 6.34
N THR A 215 -0.09 -10.12 6.10
CA THR A 215 1.04 -10.39 5.19
C THR A 215 0.60 -11.28 4.02
N ILE A 216 1.15 -11.02 2.85
CA ILE A 216 0.98 -11.81 1.63
C ILE A 216 2.36 -11.97 0.99
N GLY A 217 2.77 -13.20 0.73
CA GLY A 217 4.03 -13.52 0.05
C GLY A 217 3.76 -14.28 -1.24
N SER A 218 4.60 -14.07 -2.26
CA SER A 218 4.47 -14.76 -3.55
C SER A 218 4.95 -16.21 -3.58
N SER A 219 5.66 -16.65 -2.53
CA SER A 219 6.27 -17.97 -2.44
C SER A 219 6.50 -18.44 -1.00
N MET A 220 6.49 -19.75 -0.78
CA MET A 220 6.74 -20.39 0.51
C MET A 220 8.23 -20.69 0.76
N LYS A 221 8.58 -21.08 1.99
CA LYS A 221 9.95 -21.56 2.31
C LYS A 221 10.32 -22.73 1.40
N GLY A 222 11.50 -22.65 0.78
CA GLY A 222 11.98 -23.63 -0.20
C GLY A 222 11.41 -23.47 -1.62
N GLU A 223 10.55 -22.48 -1.88
CA GLU A 223 10.04 -22.18 -3.22
C GLU A 223 10.69 -20.91 -3.80
N ASN A 224 10.98 -20.96 -5.11
CA ASN A 224 11.41 -19.79 -5.88
C ASN A 224 10.19 -19.03 -6.43
N SER A 225 10.29 -17.71 -6.54
CA SER A 225 9.39 -16.93 -7.39
C SER A 225 9.88 -17.00 -8.85
N TYR A 226 8.95 -17.02 -9.81
CA TYR A 226 9.27 -17.21 -11.22
C TYR A 226 8.88 -15.99 -12.04
N SER A 227 9.80 -15.55 -12.90
CA SER A 227 9.53 -14.53 -13.91
C SER A 227 8.64 -15.07 -15.03
N HIS A 228 7.80 -14.24 -15.63
CA HIS A 228 6.92 -14.59 -16.74
C HIS A 228 7.03 -13.55 -17.88
N HIS A 229 6.70 -13.97 -19.11
CA HIS A 229 6.71 -13.18 -20.35
C HIS A 229 8.08 -12.57 -20.70
N LEU A 230 8.80 -13.23 -21.61
CA LEU A 230 10.03 -12.70 -22.21
C LEU A 230 9.65 -11.71 -23.31
N ASP A 231 10.08 -10.46 -23.17
CA ASP A 231 9.92 -9.47 -24.24
C ASP A 231 11.17 -9.45 -25.11
N ALA A 232 11.02 -9.69 -26.42
CA ALA A 232 12.15 -9.75 -27.35
C ALA A 232 12.79 -8.37 -27.63
N ASP A 233 12.03 -7.28 -27.48
CA ASP A 233 12.53 -5.92 -27.66
C ASP A 233 13.24 -5.38 -26.41
N VAL A 234 12.77 -5.76 -25.21
CA VAL A 234 13.43 -5.44 -23.93
C VAL A 234 14.57 -6.44 -23.62
N GLY A 235 14.46 -7.66 -24.15
CA GLY A 235 15.44 -8.74 -24.03
C GLY A 235 15.40 -9.52 -22.71
N VAL A 236 14.42 -9.27 -21.85
CA VAL A 236 14.30 -9.83 -20.49
C VAL A 236 12.83 -10.06 -20.11
N SER A 237 12.57 -10.79 -19.03
CA SER A 237 11.21 -10.94 -18.49
C SER A 237 10.68 -9.62 -17.93
N ILE A 238 9.40 -9.32 -18.18
CA ILE A 238 8.80 -8.01 -17.86
C ILE A 238 7.81 -8.04 -16.68
N ILE A 239 7.48 -9.21 -16.14
CA ILE A 239 6.59 -9.36 -14.98
C ILE A 239 6.96 -10.61 -14.17
N ASP A 240 6.63 -10.64 -12.88
CA ASP A 240 6.69 -11.86 -12.05
C ASP A 240 5.30 -12.49 -11.89
N PHE A 241 5.27 -13.80 -11.64
CA PHE A 241 4.04 -14.55 -11.41
C PHE A 241 3.85 -14.88 -9.92
N LEU A 242 2.72 -14.46 -9.36
CA LEU A 242 2.28 -14.87 -8.02
C LEU A 242 1.57 -16.23 -8.12
N ARG A 243 2.12 -17.28 -7.48
CA ARG A 243 1.34 -18.51 -7.23
C ARG A 243 0.41 -18.25 -6.05
N GLY A 244 -0.89 -18.22 -6.33
CA GLY A 244 -1.96 -18.17 -5.31
C GLY A 244 -2.37 -19.55 -4.82
#